data_AF-A0A4Z2DS50-F1
#
_entry.id   AF-A0A4Z2DS50-F1
#
_cell.length_a   1.000
_cell.length_b   1.000
_cell.length_c   1.000
_cell.angle_alpha   90.00
_cell.angle_beta   90.00
_cell.angle_gamma   90.00
#
_symmetry.space_group_name_H-M   'P 1'
#
loop_
_entity.id
_entity.type
_entity.pdbx_description
1 polymer ?
#
loop_
_entity_poly.entity_id
_entity_poly.type
_entity_poly.pdbx_seq_one_letter_code
_entity_poly.pdbx_strand_id
1 'polypeptide(L)'
;MTKEEATSQITQSIFHTIYVHFSRARLKLYGWRHLGWLVLLVAALNVVCIGGKRRAFGIFVAALHKAYNDTSMTELNWVGDSYAAVGFFLMPFATTAIIRLNRPYRFTMLLAGILIFVSCMTSAAVPSPGYLFLTHTLIHGIGSTLILCGTSLVTGEYFDKSHRFHVLATAFVSGGPYGVLIFGPLYSNLIQNYGWQVAFQLSGLLFLFVTCLAGIVFISRDMFEYHQAISETFEASEENTLDKSLRRDSLLLRNSPKASDGRGWAFCSFEHLKNNPQVFVWGFERLLHNLVIYGLLMNMTAYVSQALNDQLVLGARVNLYFGIGESVVFTVGALIGDRIRGYLAFAYFIGASFAALFLLIMQNTYEDINVVYVLAGFAGATVGVGNTFLYATSEEIMLVHGSIAFPMTKMIAGIGMLLAPLFSGAIIDGFGYGGFFISMAVLVSIRVILLGVICYILHRKKKLIIDTEKEHASTNENNLYHCCRNTNKPCNDKITELTKTDNIKSEVKNGLYFDSKVHDLEKRIQISSEWYHENDRRIP
;
A
#
# COMPACT_ATOMS: atom_id res chain seq x y z
N MET A 1 31.15 -42.50 23.31
CA MET A 1 30.97 -41.07 23.04
C MET A 1 30.32 -40.46 24.27
N THR A 2 31.10 -39.75 25.07
CA THR A 2 30.60 -39.11 26.30
C THR A 2 29.80 -37.84 25.94
N LYS A 3 28.89 -37.42 26.82
CA LYS A 3 28.05 -36.22 26.61
C LYS A 3 28.90 -34.96 26.39
N GLU A 4 30.09 -34.94 26.98
CA GLU A 4 31.10 -33.87 26.87
C GLU A 4 31.79 -33.86 25.50
N GLU A 5 32.12 -35.03 24.94
CA GLU A 5 32.64 -35.18 23.57
C GLU A 5 31.60 -34.80 22.50
N ALA A 6 30.32 -35.07 22.75
CA ALA A 6 29.24 -34.64 21.86
C ALA A 6 29.05 -33.12 21.88
N THR A 7 29.16 -32.47 23.06
CA THR A 7 29.07 -31.01 23.18
C THR A 7 30.28 -30.28 22.60
N SER A 8 31.49 -30.86 22.65
CA SER A 8 32.70 -30.26 22.08
C SER A 8 32.70 -30.31 20.54
N GLN A 9 32.18 -31.38 19.95
CA GLN A 9 31.98 -31.47 18.49
C GLN A 9 30.89 -30.52 17.97
N ILE A 10 29.83 -30.28 18.76
CA ILE A 10 28.78 -29.31 18.42
C ILE A 10 29.31 -27.87 18.47
N THR A 11 30.21 -27.54 19.41
CA THR A 11 30.81 -26.20 19.53
C THR A 11 31.89 -25.92 18.48
N GLN A 12 32.56 -26.94 17.94
CA GLN A 12 33.57 -26.81 16.88
C GLN A 12 33.00 -26.91 15.45
N SER A 13 31.71 -27.17 15.29
CA SER A 13 31.09 -27.25 13.97
C SER A 13 31.14 -25.88 13.28
N ILE A 14 31.65 -25.84 12.04
CA ILE A 14 31.64 -24.66 11.17
C ILE A 14 30.23 -24.04 11.11
N PHE A 15 29.18 -24.87 11.15
CA PHE A 15 27.79 -24.41 11.19
C PHE A 15 27.42 -23.66 12.47
N HIS A 16 27.97 -24.05 13.63
CA HIS A 16 27.76 -23.33 14.89
C HIS A 16 28.47 -21.96 14.85
N THR A 17 29.71 -21.91 14.35
CA THR A 17 30.45 -20.65 14.18
C THR A 17 29.76 -19.70 13.20
N ILE A 18 29.25 -20.22 12.08
CA ILE A 18 28.44 -19.46 11.11
C ILE A 18 27.14 -18.98 11.76
N TYR A 19 26.44 -19.85 12.49
CA TYR A 19 25.21 -19.50 13.20
C TYR A 19 25.43 -18.38 14.22
N VAL A 20 26.51 -18.44 15.00
CA VAL A 20 26.86 -17.40 15.98
C VAL A 20 27.19 -16.08 15.29
N HIS A 21 27.99 -16.10 14.21
CA HIS A 21 28.30 -14.90 13.42
C HIS A 21 27.05 -14.28 12.80
N PHE A 22 26.20 -15.12 12.21
CA PHE A 22 24.93 -14.70 11.63
C PHE A 22 24.00 -14.13 12.68
N SER A 23 23.88 -14.78 13.85
CA SER A 23 23.06 -14.30 14.97
C SER A 23 23.55 -12.94 15.49
N ARG A 24 24.86 -12.74 15.60
CA ARG A 24 25.47 -11.46 16.03
C ARG A 24 25.27 -10.36 14.99
N ALA A 25 25.50 -10.65 13.71
CA ALA A 25 25.24 -9.70 12.62
C ALA A 25 23.75 -9.32 12.56
N ARG A 26 22.86 -10.29 12.77
CA ARG A 26 21.41 -10.09 12.85
C ARG A 26 21.00 -9.19 14.02
N LEU A 27 21.58 -9.38 15.20
CA LEU A 27 21.32 -8.50 16.35
C LEU A 27 21.79 -7.07 16.07
N LYS A 28 22.97 -6.89 15.45
CA LYS A 28 23.44 -5.57 15.01
C LYS A 28 22.51 -4.91 13.99
N LEU A 29 21.98 -5.69 13.04
CA LEU A 29 21.00 -5.21 12.07
C LEU A 29 19.73 -4.71 12.75
N TYR A 30 19.24 -5.44 13.76
CA TYR A 30 18.04 -5.06 14.51
C TYR A 30 18.28 -3.92 15.50
N GLY A 31 19.51 -3.67 15.96
CA GLY A 31 19.84 -2.46 16.71
C GLY A 31 20.00 -1.20 15.85
N TRP A 32 19.87 -1.31 14.52
CA TRP A 32 20.19 -0.20 13.64
C TRP A 32 19.09 0.87 13.63
N ARG A 33 19.45 2.12 13.97
CA ARG A 33 18.55 3.28 14.05
C ARG A 33 17.72 3.52 12.78
N HIS A 34 18.20 3.08 11.62
CA HIS A 34 17.55 3.28 10.32
C HIS A 34 16.86 2.01 9.79
N LEU A 35 16.61 0.99 10.63
CA LEU A 35 15.98 -0.27 10.23
C LEU A 35 14.64 -0.05 9.52
N GLY A 36 13.79 0.89 9.98
CA GLY A 36 12.50 1.17 9.33
C GLY A 36 12.65 1.56 7.85
N TRP A 37 13.68 2.34 7.51
CA TRP A 37 13.97 2.70 6.11
C TRP A 37 14.48 1.52 5.29
N LEU A 38 15.26 0.61 5.91
CA LEU A 38 15.69 -0.62 5.26
C LEU A 38 14.51 -1.57 5.01
N VAL A 39 13.61 -1.72 5.99
CA VAL A 39 12.36 -2.48 5.86
C VAL A 39 11.54 -1.92 4.70
N LEU A 40 11.38 -0.60 4.63
CA LEU A 40 10.68 0.09 3.55
C LEU A 40 11.32 -0.17 2.19
N LEU A 41 12.65 -0.05 2.09
CA LEU A 41 13.38 -0.29 0.83
C LEU A 41 13.17 -1.73 0.33
N VAL A 42 13.31 -2.71 1.22
CA VAL A 42 13.12 -4.13 0.88
C VAL A 42 11.66 -4.44 0.54
N ALA A 43 10.71 -3.81 1.24
CA ALA A 43 9.28 -3.92 0.94
C ALA A 43 8.95 -3.33 -0.44
N ALA A 44 9.43 -2.13 -0.74
CA ALA A 44 9.25 -1.48 -2.03
C ALA A 44 9.86 -2.34 -3.16
N LEU A 45 11.07 -2.87 -2.98
CA LEU A 45 11.73 -3.73 -3.97
C LEU A 45 10.89 -4.98 -4.29
N ASN A 46 10.35 -5.64 -3.27
CA ASN A 46 9.46 -6.80 -3.45
C ASN A 46 8.21 -6.45 -4.27
N VAL A 47 7.57 -5.31 -3.98
CA VAL A 47 6.37 -4.86 -4.70
C VAL A 47 6.70 -4.42 -6.13
N VAL A 48 7.83 -3.75 -6.35
CA VAL A 48 8.33 -3.36 -7.68
C VAL A 48 8.58 -4.60 -8.54
N CYS A 49 9.16 -5.67 -7.97
CA CYS A 49 9.38 -6.94 -8.68
C CYS A 49 8.06 -7.57 -9.17
N ILE A 50 7.09 -7.75 -8.27
CA ILE A 50 5.81 -8.40 -8.60
C ILE A 50 4.96 -7.50 -9.51
N GLY A 51 4.86 -6.21 -9.17
CA GLY A 51 4.11 -5.23 -9.94
C GLY A 51 4.72 -5.02 -11.34
N GLY A 52 6.05 -5.02 -11.43
CA GLY A 52 6.78 -4.92 -12.69
C GLY A 52 6.54 -6.11 -13.61
N LYS A 53 6.64 -7.34 -13.07
CA LYS A 53 6.27 -8.53 -13.83
C LYS A 53 4.84 -8.48 -14.34
N ARG A 54 3.90 -8.08 -13.50
CA ARG A 54 2.49 -7.94 -13.88
C ARG A 54 2.33 -7.04 -15.10
N ARG A 55 2.92 -5.84 -15.04
CA ARG A 55 2.72 -4.82 -16.08
C ARG A 55 3.50 -5.10 -17.35
N ALA A 56 4.63 -5.81 -17.23
CA ALA A 56 5.42 -6.25 -18.38
C ALA A 56 4.97 -7.61 -18.92
N PHE A 57 3.90 -8.22 -18.38
CA PHE A 57 3.46 -9.56 -18.78
C PHE A 57 2.96 -9.63 -20.23
N GLY A 58 2.52 -8.51 -20.81
CA GLY A 58 2.17 -8.45 -22.24
C GLY A 58 3.31 -8.88 -23.17
N ILE A 59 4.58 -8.75 -22.75
CA ILE A 59 5.75 -9.24 -23.49
C ILE A 59 5.80 -10.77 -23.47
N PHE A 60 5.46 -11.39 -22.33
CA PHE A 60 5.31 -12.85 -22.25
C PHE A 60 4.13 -13.33 -23.10
N VAL A 61 3.00 -12.61 -23.09
CA VAL A 61 1.84 -12.97 -23.92
C VAL A 61 2.20 -13.00 -25.39
N ALA A 62 2.89 -11.98 -25.91
CA ALA A 62 3.31 -11.94 -27.31
C ALA A 62 4.25 -13.12 -27.65
N ALA A 63 5.18 -13.47 -26.75
CA ALA A 63 6.09 -14.59 -26.95
C ALA A 63 5.40 -15.96 -26.86
N LEU A 64 4.46 -16.12 -25.94
CA LEU A 64 3.65 -17.33 -25.77
C LEU A 64 2.72 -17.54 -26.96
N HIS A 65 2.09 -16.49 -27.48
CA HIS A 65 1.25 -16.56 -28.67
C HIS A 65 2.04 -17.04 -29.89
N LYS A 66 3.30 -16.58 -30.04
CA LYS A 66 4.20 -17.07 -31.10
C LYS A 66 4.61 -18.53 -30.92
N ALA A 67 4.68 -19.02 -29.68
CA ALA A 67 5.03 -20.40 -29.37
C ALA A 67 3.83 -21.36 -29.49
N TYR A 68 2.63 -20.87 -29.17
CA TYR A 68 1.38 -21.61 -29.14
C TYR A 68 0.36 -20.97 -30.09
N ASN A 69 0.48 -21.29 -31.38
CA ASN A 69 -0.35 -20.70 -32.43
C ASN A 69 -1.86 -21.01 -32.29
N ASP A 70 -2.21 -22.06 -31.56
CA ASP A 70 -3.62 -22.49 -31.39
C ASP A 70 -4.37 -21.71 -30.30
N THR A 71 -3.70 -20.80 -29.58
CA THR A 71 -4.32 -20.04 -28.49
C THR A 71 -4.57 -18.59 -28.82
N SER A 72 -5.75 -18.11 -28.46
CA SER A 72 -6.12 -16.71 -28.66
C SER A 72 -5.29 -15.78 -27.76
N MET A 73 -4.95 -14.60 -28.29
CA MET A 73 -4.26 -13.56 -27.51
C MET A 73 -5.08 -13.12 -26.29
N THR A 74 -6.41 -13.18 -26.38
CA THR A 74 -7.35 -12.89 -25.29
C THR A 74 -7.22 -13.87 -24.13
N GLU A 75 -7.10 -15.17 -24.42
CA GLU A 75 -6.92 -16.21 -23.39
C GLU A 75 -5.60 -16.04 -22.64
N LEU A 76 -4.50 -15.79 -23.37
CA LEU A 76 -3.18 -15.57 -22.75
C LEU A 76 -3.13 -14.28 -21.91
N ASN A 77 -3.77 -13.21 -22.38
CA ASN A 77 -3.94 -11.98 -21.60
C ASN A 77 -4.74 -12.24 -20.32
N TRP A 78 -5.82 -13.03 -20.40
CA TRP A 78 -6.63 -13.40 -19.24
C TRP A 78 -5.81 -14.17 -18.20
N VAL A 79 -4.96 -15.12 -18.61
CA VAL A 79 -4.02 -15.82 -17.71
C VAL A 79 -3.05 -14.84 -17.02
N GLY A 80 -2.57 -13.84 -17.75
CA GLY A 80 -1.66 -12.81 -17.25
C GLY A 80 -2.28 -11.87 -16.21
N ASP A 81 -3.53 -11.47 -16.40
CA ASP A 81 -4.19 -10.55 -15.46
C ASP A 81 -4.87 -11.27 -14.30
N SER A 82 -5.31 -12.51 -14.51
CA SER A 82 -6.04 -13.29 -13.51
C SER A 82 -5.21 -13.62 -12.29
N TYR A 83 -3.87 -13.77 -12.40
CA TYR A 83 -3.05 -14.06 -11.21
C TYR A 83 -3.13 -12.92 -10.19
N ALA A 84 -3.15 -11.67 -10.68
CA ALA A 84 -3.22 -10.50 -9.82
C ALA A 84 -4.65 -10.29 -9.29
N ALA A 85 -5.66 -10.65 -10.07
CA ALA A 85 -7.06 -10.65 -9.63
C ALA A 85 -7.27 -11.63 -8.46
N VAL A 86 -6.80 -12.88 -8.61
CA VAL A 86 -6.81 -13.90 -7.55
C VAL A 86 -6.01 -13.41 -6.35
N GLY A 87 -4.82 -12.85 -6.57
CA GLY A 87 -3.96 -12.39 -5.49
C GLY A 87 -4.59 -11.25 -4.66
N PHE A 88 -5.24 -10.30 -5.33
CA PHE A 88 -5.95 -9.22 -4.66
C PHE A 88 -7.22 -9.70 -3.94
N PHE A 89 -7.96 -10.64 -4.53
CA PHE A 89 -9.13 -11.25 -3.89
C PHE A 89 -8.78 -11.98 -2.59
N LEU A 90 -7.65 -12.68 -2.55
CA LEU A 90 -7.21 -13.45 -1.38
C LEU A 90 -6.61 -12.59 -0.24
N MET A 91 -6.37 -11.31 -0.48
CA MET A 91 -5.63 -10.43 0.43
C MET A 91 -6.20 -10.32 1.85
N PRO A 92 -7.52 -10.12 2.09
CA PRO A 92 -8.05 -10.04 3.45
C PRO A 92 -7.96 -11.38 4.21
N PHE A 93 -8.08 -12.51 3.51
CA PHE A 93 -7.92 -13.83 4.11
C PHE A 93 -6.47 -14.08 4.55
N ALA A 94 -5.51 -13.80 3.66
CA ALA A 94 -4.09 -13.90 3.96
C ALA A 94 -3.66 -12.94 5.09
N THR A 95 -4.15 -11.69 5.06
CA THR A 95 -3.88 -10.70 6.12
C THR A 95 -4.41 -11.17 7.47
N THR A 96 -5.64 -11.71 7.49
CA THR A 96 -6.23 -12.29 8.71
C THR A 96 -5.37 -13.44 9.26
N ALA A 97 -4.94 -14.36 8.39
CA ALA A 97 -4.06 -15.47 8.79
C ALA A 97 -2.73 -14.97 9.38
N ILE A 98 -2.07 -14.00 8.75
CA ILE A 98 -0.81 -13.43 9.23
C ILE A 98 -0.98 -12.78 10.60
N ILE A 99 -2.04 -11.99 10.80
CA ILE A 99 -2.32 -11.33 12.08
C ILE A 99 -2.61 -12.38 13.18
N ARG A 100 -3.42 -13.40 12.87
CA ARG A 100 -3.79 -14.49 13.81
C ARG A 100 -2.61 -15.37 14.23
N LEU A 101 -1.63 -15.56 13.34
CA LEU A 101 -0.42 -16.35 13.62
C LEU A 101 0.66 -15.55 14.36
N ASN A 102 0.31 -14.43 15.01
CA ASN A 102 1.24 -13.51 15.66
C ASN A 102 2.27 -12.91 14.71
N ARG A 103 1.82 -12.50 13.51
CA ARG A 103 2.59 -11.72 12.52
C ARG A 103 3.94 -12.36 12.15
N PRO A 104 3.96 -13.61 11.63
CA PRO A 104 5.20 -14.32 11.32
C PRO A 104 5.81 -13.85 9.98
N TYR A 105 6.12 -12.56 9.85
CA TYR A 105 6.50 -11.92 8.58
C TYR A 105 7.62 -12.64 7.84
N ARG A 106 8.64 -13.12 8.56
CA ARG A 106 9.77 -13.85 7.96
C ARG A 106 9.32 -15.13 7.26
N PHE A 107 8.54 -15.94 7.96
CA PHE A 107 8.01 -17.19 7.42
C PHE A 107 7.07 -16.90 6.24
N THR A 108 6.19 -15.90 6.37
CA THR A 108 5.31 -15.46 5.30
C THR A 108 6.08 -15.09 4.03
N MET A 109 7.14 -14.28 4.15
CA MET A 109 7.94 -13.85 2.99
C MET A 109 8.74 -15.01 2.36
N LEU A 110 9.30 -15.91 3.16
CA LEU A 110 10.00 -17.10 2.66
C LEU A 110 9.05 -18.06 1.94
N LEU A 111 7.89 -18.34 2.53
CA LEU A 111 6.86 -19.17 1.88
C LEU A 111 6.42 -18.56 0.55
N ALA A 112 6.22 -17.26 0.52
CA ALA A 112 5.85 -16.56 -0.69
C ALA A 112 6.91 -16.64 -1.79
N GLY A 113 8.19 -16.47 -1.42
CA GLY A 113 9.33 -16.63 -2.32
C GLY A 113 9.39 -18.03 -2.93
N ILE A 114 9.21 -19.07 -2.12
CA ILE A 114 9.18 -20.46 -2.57
C ILE A 114 8.01 -20.70 -3.54
N LEU A 115 6.80 -20.23 -3.21
CA LEU A 115 5.63 -20.38 -4.08
C LEU A 115 5.84 -19.69 -5.43
N ILE A 116 6.36 -18.47 -5.45
CA ILE A 116 6.65 -17.73 -6.68
C ILE A 116 7.77 -18.41 -7.49
N PHE A 117 8.81 -18.91 -6.82
CA PHE A 117 9.88 -19.65 -7.47
C PHE A 117 9.33 -20.90 -8.16
N VAL A 118 8.59 -21.73 -7.43
CA VAL A 118 7.95 -22.95 -7.97
C VAL A 118 7.01 -22.59 -9.12
N SER A 119 6.19 -21.55 -8.97
CA SER A 119 5.32 -21.04 -10.03
C SER A 119 6.11 -20.68 -11.29
N CYS A 120 7.18 -19.91 -11.18
CA CYS A 120 8.01 -19.53 -12.32
C CYS A 120 8.72 -20.72 -12.98
N MET A 121 9.27 -21.64 -12.18
CA MET A 121 9.94 -22.85 -12.70
C MET A 121 8.96 -23.76 -13.44
N THR A 122 7.77 -23.98 -12.87
CA THR A 122 6.72 -24.79 -13.50
C THR A 122 6.12 -24.11 -14.72
N SER A 123 5.93 -22.78 -14.68
CA SER A 123 5.48 -21.99 -15.84
C SER A 123 6.45 -22.04 -17.01
N ALA A 124 7.76 -22.16 -16.76
CA ALA A 124 8.77 -22.29 -17.81
C ALA A 124 8.75 -23.67 -18.50
N ALA A 125 8.18 -24.69 -17.84
CA ALA A 125 8.18 -26.07 -18.29
C ALA A 125 6.80 -26.54 -18.80
N VAL A 126 5.84 -25.63 -18.97
CA VAL A 126 4.49 -26.00 -19.42
C VAL A 126 4.50 -26.52 -20.86
N PRO A 127 3.86 -27.66 -21.15
CA PRO A 127 3.74 -28.17 -22.53
C PRO A 127 2.62 -27.47 -23.30
N SER A 128 1.61 -26.95 -22.60
CA SER A 128 0.48 -26.22 -23.19
C SER A 128 0.07 -25.02 -22.33
N PRO A 129 -0.49 -23.97 -22.94
CA PRO A 129 -0.83 -22.72 -22.24
C PRO A 129 -1.92 -22.89 -21.17
N GLY A 130 -2.80 -23.89 -21.29
CA GLY A 130 -3.81 -24.17 -20.26
C GLY A 130 -3.21 -24.46 -18.87
N TYR A 131 -2.01 -25.06 -18.80
CA TYR A 131 -1.31 -25.28 -17.54
C TYR A 131 -0.80 -23.99 -16.88
N LEU A 132 -0.72 -22.86 -17.61
CA LEU A 132 -0.38 -21.56 -17.04
C LEU A 132 -1.47 -21.05 -16.09
N PHE A 133 -2.71 -21.49 -16.22
CA PHE A 133 -3.74 -21.14 -15.23
C PHE A 133 -3.39 -21.71 -13.85
N LEU A 134 -2.99 -22.97 -13.77
CA LEU A 134 -2.58 -23.55 -12.49
C LEU A 134 -1.22 -22.99 -12.02
N THR A 135 -0.21 -23.06 -12.88
CA THR A 135 1.18 -22.75 -12.52
C THR A 135 1.42 -21.26 -12.34
N HIS A 136 0.87 -20.42 -13.21
CA HIS A 136 1.00 -18.98 -13.14
C HIS A 136 -0.16 -18.31 -12.40
N THR A 137 -1.42 -18.50 -12.83
CA THR A 137 -2.55 -17.77 -12.21
C THR A 137 -2.72 -18.09 -10.72
N LEU A 138 -2.84 -19.37 -10.34
CA LEU A 138 -3.13 -19.74 -8.95
C LEU A 138 -1.89 -19.67 -8.04
N ILE A 139 -0.82 -20.41 -8.38
CA ILE A 139 0.36 -20.51 -7.49
C ILE A 139 1.06 -19.15 -7.36
N HIS A 140 1.27 -18.42 -8.47
CA HIS A 140 1.84 -17.07 -8.41
C HIS A 140 0.90 -16.10 -7.70
N GLY A 141 -0.42 -16.20 -7.93
CA GLY A 141 -1.42 -15.37 -7.27
C GLY A 141 -1.34 -15.47 -5.75
N ILE A 142 -1.31 -16.70 -5.20
CA ILE A 142 -1.16 -16.94 -3.76
C ILE A 142 0.17 -16.38 -3.23
N GLY A 143 1.29 -16.68 -3.90
CA GLY A 143 2.61 -16.16 -3.48
C GLY A 143 2.66 -14.62 -3.51
N SER A 144 2.09 -14.00 -4.55
CA SER A 144 2.03 -12.54 -4.67
C SER A 144 1.17 -11.90 -3.57
N THR A 145 0.08 -12.56 -3.17
CA THR A 145 -0.77 -12.13 -2.05
C THR A 145 0.03 -12.05 -0.76
N LEU A 146 0.79 -13.10 -0.44
CA LEU A 146 1.58 -13.16 0.79
C LEU A 146 2.64 -12.06 0.84
N ILE A 147 3.28 -11.74 -0.30
CA ILE A 147 4.24 -10.62 -0.38
C ILE A 147 3.53 -9.30 -0.16
N LEU A 148 2.41 -9.04 -0.83
CA LEU A 148 1.65 -7.80 -0.66
C LEU A 148 1.15 -7.62 0.78
N CYS A 149 0.68 -8.69 1.43
CA CYS A 149 0.29 -8.66 2.83
C CYS A 149 1.49 -8.40 3.74
N GLY A 150 2.58 -9.17 3.59
CA GLY A 150 3.77 -9.05 4.43
C GLY A 150 4.41 -7.67 4.35
N THR A 151 4.58 -7.14 3.13
CA THR A 151 5.17 -5.82 2.88
C THR A 151 4.28 -4.68 3.37
N SER A 152 2.96 -4.75 3.16
CA SER A 152 2.05 -3.69 3.61
C SER A 152 1.83 -3.67 5.12
N LEU A 153 1.74 -4.83 5.77
CA LEU A 153 1.58 -4.94 7.22
C LEU A 153 2.83 -4.49 7.97
N VAL A 154 4.01 -4.96 7.58
CA VAL A 154 5.27 -4.55 8.25
C VAL A 154 5.51 -3.05 8.06
N THR A 155 5.20 -2.50 6.88
CA THR A 155 5.36 -1.06 6.63
C THR A 155 4.37 -0.24 7.45
N GLY A 156 3.12 -0.70 7.57
CA GLY A 156 2.12 -0.07 8.43
C GLY A 156 2.48 -0.10 9.92
N GLU A 157 3.28 -1.06 10.38
CA GLU A 157 3.76 -1.07 11.78
C GLU A 157 4.91 -0.08 12.03
N TYR A 158 5.87 -0.01 11.11
CA TYR A 158 7.03 0.88 11.22
C TYR A 158 6.66 2.34 10.94
N PHE A 159 5.83 2.56 9.94
CA PHE A 159 5.32 3.87 9.54
C PHE A 159 3.81 3.90 9.80
N ASP A 160 3.44 3.77 11.07
CA ASP A 160 2.06 3.85 11.53
C ASP A 160 1.42 5.18 11.11
N LYS A 161 0.08 5.25 11.15
CA LYS A 161 -0.71 6.43 10.83
C LYS A 161 -0.14 7.66 11.53
N SER A 162 0.29 7.62 12.78
CA SER A 162 0.87 8.79 13.48
C SER A 162 2.22 9.29 12.92
N HIS A 163 2.92 8.48 12.12
CA HIS A 163 4.26 8.81 11.62
C HIS A 163 4.23 9.91 10.55
N ARG A 164 5.22 10.82 10.57
CA ARG A 164 5.37 11.94 9.61
C ARG A 164 5.52 11.53 8.13
N PHE A 165 5.88 10.27 7.87
CA PHE A 165 6.18 9.74 6.53
C PHE A 165 5.26 8.57 6.17
N HIS A 166 4.09 8.48 6.83
CA HIS A 166 3.15 7.38 6.64
C HIS A 166 2.70 7.25 5.18
N VAL A 167 2.32 8.37 4.56
CA VAL A 167 1.82 8.37 3.18
C VAL A 167 2.96 8.08 2.20
N LEU A 168 4.14 8.64 2.41
CA LEU A 168 5.33 8.34 1.61
C LEU A 168 5.69 6.84 1.67
N ALA A 169 5.77 6.27 2.87
CA ALA A 169 6.16 4.88 3.07
C ALA A 169 5.14 3.91 2.45
N THR A 170 3.85 4.12 2.71
CA THR A 170 2.79 3.28 2.16
C THR A 170 2.62 3.47 0.65
N ALA A 171 2.95 4.64 0.11
CA ALA A 171 3.03 4.88 -1.33
C ALA A 171 4.16 4.07 -1.96
N PHE A 172 5.40 4.09 -1.44
CA PHE A 172 6.49 3.28 -2.00
C PHE A 172 6.20 1.77 -2.00
N VAL A 173 5.45 1.28 -1.01
CA VAL A 173 4.97 -0.12 -0.94
C VAL A 173 3.78 -0.40 -1.88
N SER A 174 3.34 0.59 -2.64
CA SER A 174 2.45 0.45 -3.79
C SER A 174 3.19 0.61 -5.14
N GLY A 175 4.53 0.69 -5.12
CA GLY A 175 5.47 1.09 -6.19
C GLY A 175 5.52 0.27 -7.49
N GLY A 176 4.46 -0.48 -7.82
CA GLY A 176 4.32 -1.18 -9.10
C GLY A 176 4.63 -0.35 -10.37
N PRO A 177 4.40 0.99 -10.42
CA PRO A 177 4.77 1.84 -11.59
C PRO A 177 6.22 1.76 -12.01
N TYR A 178 7.16 1.81 -11.06
CA TYR A 178 8.58 1.70 -11.38
C TYR A 178 8.94 0.35 -11.99
N GLY A 179 8.17 -0.68 -11.67
CA GLY A 179 8.40 -2.04 -12.15
C GLY A 179 8.34 -2.15 -13.67
N VAL A 180 7.39 -1.49 -14.36
CA VAL A 180 7.28 -1.62 -15.83
C VAL A 180 8.47 -0.99 -16.56
N LEU A 181 9.04 0.08 -16.00
CA LEU A 181 10.21 0.77 -16.58
C LEU A 181 11.48 -0.08 -16.51
N ILE A 182 11.60 -0.93 -15.48
CA ILE A 182 12.74 -1.83 -15.29
C ILE A 182 12.49 -3.15 -16.03
N PHE A 183 11.35 -3.79 -15.77
CA PHE A 183 11.04 -5.14 -16.23
C PHE A 183 10.61 -5.19 -17.69
N GLY A 184 10.07 -4.10 -18.25
CA GLY A 184 9.72 -4.03 -19.68
C GLY A 184 10.93 -4.27 -20.58
N PRO A 185 11.97 -3.41 -20.53
CA PRO A 185 13.21 -3.60 -21.29
C PRO A 185 13.93 -4.90 -20.93
N LEU A 186 13.97 -5.26 -19.64
CA LEU A 186 14.62 -6.48 -19.16
C LEU A 186 14.01 -7.74 -19.80
N TYR A 187 12.68 -7.88 -19.74
CA TYR A 187 12.01 -9.04 -20.34
C TYR A 187 12.05 -9.03 -21.85
N SER A 188 11.96 -7.86 -22.48
CA SER A 188 12.14 -7.76 -23.93
C SER A 188 13.51 -8.31 -24.35
N ASN A 189 14.59 -7.93 -23.66
CA ASN A 189 15.93 -8.41 -23.96
C ASN A 189 16.08 -9.91 -23.67
N LEU A 190 15.62 -10.37 -22.50
CA LEU A 190 15.72 -11.78 -22.10
C LEU A 190 14.96 -12.70 -23.06
N ILE A 191 13.74 -12.32 -23.46
CA ILE A 191 12.91 -13.12 -24.35
C ILE A 191 13.49 -13.16 -25.76
N GLN A 192 14.01 -12.03 -26.26
CA GLN A 192 14.62 -11.98 -27.60
C GLN A 192 15.89 -12.83 -27.70
N ASN A 193 16.74 -12.82 -26.67
CA ASN A 193 18.03 -13.49 -26.68
C ASN A 193 17.99 -14.95 -26.20
N TYR A 194 17.14 -15.26 -25.21
CA TYR A 194 17.14 -16.54 -24.49
C TYR A 194 15.77 -17.25 -24.45
N GLY A 195 14.70 -16.62 -24.96
CA GLY A 195 13.35 -17.18 -24.95
C GLY A 195 12.57 -16.94 -23.66
N TRP A 196 11.27 -17.23 -23.71
CA TRP A 196 10.34 -16.96 -22.62
C TRP A 196 10.51 -17.91 -21.43
N GLN A 197 10.96 -19.14 -21.67
CA GLN A 197 11.22 -20.12 -20.61
C GLN A 197 12.33 -19.64 -19.67
N VAL A 198 13.45 -19.18 -20.24
CA VAL A 198 14.59 -18.64 -19.46
C VAL A 198 14.18 -17.36 -18.72
N ALA A 199 13.38 -16.51 -19.35
CA ALA A 199 12.86 -15.30 -18.69
C ALA A 199 11.99 -15.62 -17.46
N PHE A 200 11.15 -16.67 -17.50
CA PHE A 200 10.43 -17.15 -16.30
C PHE A 200 11.39 -17.68 -15.24
N GLN A 201 12.36 -18.51 -15.62
CA GLN A 201 13.32 -19.09 -14.68
C GLN A 201 14.12 -18.01 -13.94
N LEU A 202 14.70 -17.05 -14.67
CA LEU A 202 15.44 -15.94 -14.10
C LEU A 202 14.57 -15.05 -13.20
N SER A 203 13.29 -14.85 -13.58
CA SER A 203 12.34 -14.14 -12.71
C SER A 203 12.11 -14.87 -11.39
N GLY A 204 11.96 -16.20 -11.42
CA GLY A 204 11.80 -17.02 -10.23
C GLY A 204 13.00 -16.89 -9.28
N LEU A 205 14.21 -16.96 -9.81
CA LEU A 205 15.45 -16.81 -9.03
C LEU A 205 15.59 -15.40 -8.44
N LEU A 206 15.34 -14.36 -9.24
CA LEU A 206 15.38 -12.98 -8.78
C LEU A 206 14.37 -12.73 -7.65
N PHE A 207 13.14 -13.22 -7.80
CA PHE A 207 12.09 -12.99 -6.81
C PHE A 207 12.33 -13.79 -5.54
N LEU A 208 12.87 -15.01 -5.65
CA LEU A 208 13.32 -15.77 -4.48
C LEU A 208 14.42 -15.01 -3.72
N PHE A 209 15.41 -14.45 -4.43
CA PHE A 209 16.48 -13.66 -3.80
C PHE A 209 15.93 -12.45 -3.05
N VAL A 210 15.07 -11.66 -3.70
CA VAL A 210 14.48 -10.43 -3.12
C VAL A 210 13.55 -10.73 -1.94
N THR A 211 12.81 -11.84 -1.98
CA THR A 211 11.94 -12.29 -0.88
C THR A 211 12.74 -12.89 0.28
N CYS A 212 13.85 -13.58 0.02
CA CYS A 212 14.78 -14.03 1.07
C CYS A 212 15.38 -12.86 1.84
N LEU A 213 15.72 -11.75 1.16
CA LEU A 213 16.15 -10.52 1.83
C LEU A 213 15.07 -10.01 2.79
N ALA A 214 13.79 -10.02 2.38
CA ALA A 214 12.67 -9.68 3.25
C ALA A 214 12.53 -10.64 4.43
N GLY A 215 12.76 -11.95 4.21
CA GLY A 215 12.78 -12.96 5.28
C GLY A 215 13.84 -12.72 6.36
N ILE A 216 14.93 -12.03 6.03
CA ILE A 216 15.99 -11.65 6.97
C ILE A 216 15.66 -10.33 7.69
N VAL A 217 15.16 -9.35 6.94
CA VAL A 217 14.97 -7.96 7.39
C VAL A 217 13.67 -7.77 8.16
N PHE A 218 12.58 -8.44 7.76
CA PHE A 218 11.26 -8.19 8.35
C PHE A 218 11.17 -8.77 9.76
N ILE A 219 10.79 -7.91 10.69
CA ILE A 219 10.54 -8.24 12.09
C ILE A 219 9.30 -7.46 12.52
N SER A 220 8.47 -8.04 13.37
CA SER A 220 7.35 -7.28 13.94
C SER A 220 7.87 -6.19 14.86
N ARG A 221 7.19 -5.04 14.90
CA ARG A 221 7.62 -3.91 15.73
C ARG A 221 7.62 -4.25 17.22
N ASP A 222 6.67 -5.05 17.69
CA ASP A 222 6.62 -5.46 19.11
C ASP A 222 7.85 -6.32 19.49
N MET A 223 8.32 -7.18 18.57
CA MET A 223 9.53 -7.97 18.77
C MET A 223 10.79 -7.10 18.69
N PHE A 224 10.79 -6.06 17.85
CA PHE A 224 11.85 -5.07 17.77
C PHE A 224 11.97 -4.25 19.06
N GLU A 225 10.86 -3.71 19.56
CA GLU A 225 10.80 -2.95 20.83
C GLU A 225 11.25 -3.84 22.01
N TYR A 226 10.86 -5.11 22.02
CA TYR A 226 11.34 -6.09 23.00
C TYR A 226 12.85 -6.35 22.89
N HIS A 227 13.39 -6.53 21.67
CA HIS A 227 14.84 -6.71 21.48
C HIS A 227 15.64 -5.47 21.88
N GLN A 228 15.13 -4.28 21.58
CA GLN A 228 15.75 -3.02 21.99
C GLN A 228 15.75 -2.89 23.53
N ALA A 229 14.61 -3.14 24.19
CA ALA A 229 14.53 -3.12 25.64
C ALA A 229 15.47 -4.14 26.30
N ILE A 230 15.62 -5.33 25.71
CA ILE A 230 16.58 -6.33 26.18
C ILE A 230 18.03 -5.85 25.99
N SER A 231 18.39 -5.37 24.81
CA SER A 231 19.73 -4.86 24.53
C SER A 231 20.11 -3.71 25.46
N GLU A 232 19.19 -2.76 25.69
CA GLU A 232 19.36 -1.66 26.64
C GLU A 232 19.48 -2.17 28.08
N THR A 233 18.78 -3.24 28.46
CA THR A 233 18.90 -3.86 29.79
C THR A 233 20.25 -4.56 29.99
N PHE A 234 20.79 -5.18 28.93
CA PHE A 234 22.12 -5.78 28.95
C PHE A 234 23.23 -4.71 29.00
N GLU A 235 23.12 -3.62 28.23
CA GLU A 235 24.06 -2.49 28.30
C GLU A 235 23.96 -1.73 29.65
N ALA A 236 22.75 -1.57 30.19
CA ALA A 236 22.52 -0.95 31.50
C ALA A 236 22.92 -1.83 32.70
N SER A 237 23.42 -3.05 32.46
CA SER A 237 24.05 -3.88 33.49
C SER A 237 25.55 -3.59 33.67
N GLU A 238 26.15 -2.80 32.76
CA GLU A 238 27.56 -2.37 32.85
C GLU A 238 27.75 -0.92 33.35
N GLU A 239 26.73 -0.04 33.36
CA GLU A 239 26.84 1.35 33.85
C GLU A 239 25.90 1.69 35.03
N ASN A 240 26.47 2.33 36.06
CA ASN A 240 25.88 2.63 37.37
C ASN A 240 24.59 3.49 37.34
N THR A 241 23.46 2.84 37.64
CA THR A 241 22.29 3.15 38.50
C THR A 241 21.80 4.56 38.91
N LEU A 242 22.33 5.73 38.52
CA LEU A 242 21.81 7.02 39.07
C LEU A 242 20.91 7.88 38.16
N ASP A 243 20.87 7.67 36.84
CA ASP A 243 20.10 8.57 35.93
C ASP A 243 18.73 7.99 35.46
N LYS A 244 18.27 6.92 36.11
CA LYS A 244 17.13 6.07 35.66
C LYS A 244 15.73 6.69 35.84
N SER A 245 15.58 7.91 36.37
CA SER A 245 14.26 8.52 36.62
C SER A 245 13.77 9.46 35.51
N LEU A 246 14.63 9.91 34.60
CA LEU A 246 14.31 10.98 33.63
C LEU A 246 14.15 10.51 32.17
N ARG A 247 14.44 9.24 31.85
CA ARG A 247 14.39 8.69 30.49
C ARG A 247 13.24 7.71 30.23
N ARG A 248 12.12 7.90 30.92
CA ARG A 248 10.92 7.11 30.68
C ARG A 248 10.09 7.81 29.60
N ASP A 249 10.54 7.73 28.34
CA ASP A 249 9.71 8.11 27.21
C ASP A 249 8.42 7.27 27.26
N SER A 250 7.32 7.97 27.53
CA SER A 250 5.92 7.62 27.29
C SER A 250 5.51 6.13 27.33
N LEU A 251 5.38 5.59 28.55
CA LEU A 251 4.53 4.41 28.81
C LEU A 251 3.08 4.59 28.30
N LEU A 252 2.66 5.84 28.07
CA LEU A 252 1.34 6.20 27.53
C LEU A 252 1.19 5.93 26.02
N LEU A 253 2.28 5.83 25.24
CA LEU A 253 2.21 5.42 23.82
C LEU A 253 2.04 3.91 23.65
N ARG A 254 2.40 3.12 24.68
CA ARG A 254 2.27 1.64 24.73
C ARG A 254 0.82 1.16 24.67
N ASN A 255 -0.13 2.03 25.03
CA ASN A 255 -1.57 1.74 25.08
C ASN A 255 -2.37 2.49 24.00
N SER A 256 -1.70 3.05 22.98
CA SER A 256 -2.41 3.54 21.80
C SER A 256 -3.01 2.34 21.06
N PRO A 257 -4.32 2.31 20.78
CA PRO A 257 -4.94 1.17 20.12
C PRO A 257 -4.27 0.94 18.77
N LYS A 258 -3.52 -0.15 18.66
CA LYS A 258 -2.89 -0.58 17.42
C LYS A 258 -3.93 -1.30 16.58
N ALA A 259 -3.67 -1.39 15.28
CA ALA A 259 -4.44 -2.21 14.34
C ALA A 259 -4.69 -3.67 14.77
N SER A 260 -3.80 -4.20 15.62
CA SER A 260 -3.88 -5.54 16.24
C SER A 260 -4.94 -5.62 17.33
N ASP A 261 -5.29 -4.50 17.95
CA ASP A 261 -6.02 -4.50 19.22
C ASP A 261 -7.54 -4.63 19.00
N GLY A 262 -7.99 -4.52 17.74
CA GLY A 262 -9.37 -4.75 17.33
C GLY A 262 -9.52 -5.99 16.44
N ARG A 263 -10.06 -7.08 17.01
CA ARG A 263 -10.69 -8.25 16.35
C ARG A 263 -9.77 -9.31 15.72
N GLY A 264 -8.59 -8.99 15.21
CA GLY A 264 -7.71 -9.98 14.55
C GLY A 264 -8.30 -10.55 13.24
N TRP A 265 -9.13 -9.76 12.54
CA TRP A 265 -9.69 -10.04 11.21
C TRP A 265 -9.46 -8.83 10.30
N ALA A 266 -9.16 -9.07 9.02
CA ALA A 266 -8.99 -8.03 8.01
C ALA A 266 -10.31 -7.61 7.34
N PHE A 267 -11.43 -7.73 8.05
CA PHE A 267 -12.77 -7.34 7.58
C PHE A 267 -13.41 -6.33 8.53
N CYS A 268 -14.11 -5.35 7.96
CA CYS A 268 -14.94 -4.43 8.71
C CYS A 268 -16.08 -5.18 9.39
N SER A 269 -16.46 -4.74 10.59
CA SER A 269 -17.65 -5.26 11.26
C SER A 269 -18.92 -4.82 10.55
N PHE A 270 -19.97 -5.62 10.68
CA PHE A 270 -21.27 -5.28 10.12
C PHE A 270 -21.81 -3.95 10.66
N GLU A 271 -21.60 -3.69 11.95
CA GLU A 271 -21.98 -2.44 12.60
C GLU A 271 -21.21 -1.24 12.01
N HIS A 272 -19.90 -1.39 11.78
CA HIS A 272 -19.10 -0.34 11.14
C HIS A 272 -19.60 -0.05 9.72
N LEU A 273 -19.87 -1.09 8.94
CA LEU A 273 -20.39 -0.95 7.58
C LEU A 273 -21.76 -0.23 7.56
N LYS A 274 -22.64 -0.55 8.52
CA LYS A 274 -23.94 0.10 8.65
C LYS A 274 -23.82 1.60 8.98
N ASN A 275 -22.88 1.98 9.85
CA ASN A 275 -22.65 3.38 10.26
C ASN A 275 -21.81 4.17 9.23
N ASN A 276 -21.17 3.49 8.29
CA ASN A 276 -20.26 4.08 7.31
C ASN A 276 -20.66 3.72 5.86
N PRO A 277 -21.75 4.29 5.33
CA PRO A 277 -22.21 4.01 3.98
C PRO A 277 -21.19 4.38 2.90
N GLN A 278 -20.27 5.32 3.19
CA GLN A 278 -19.19 5.68 2.27
C GLN A 278 -18.27 4.50 1.90
N VAL A 279 -18.21 3.45 2.73
CA VAL A 279 -17.41 2.23 2.45
C VAL A 279 -17.95 1.48 1.23
N PHE A 280 -19.28 1.41 1.06
CA PHE A 280 -19.88 0.76 -0.11
C PHE A 280 -19.66 1.57 -1.38
N VAL A 281 -19.80 2.90 -1.29
CA VAL A 281 -19.53 3.81 -2.41
C VAL A 281 -18.06 3.71 -2.83
N TRP A 282 -17.14 3.64 -1.87
CA TRP A 282 -15.72 3.39 -2.12
C TRP A 282 -15.49 2.04 -2.80
N GLY A 283 -16.10 0.97 -2.30
CA GLY A 283 -16.00 -0.35 -2.93
C GLY A 283 -16.44 -0.33 -4.40
N PHE A 284 -17.61 0.25 -4.68
CA PHE A 284 -18.11 0.36 -6.05
C PHE A 284 -17.19 1.21 -6.93
N GLU A 285 -16.69 2.33 -6.42
CA GLU A 285 -15.74 3.17 -7.15
C GLU A 285 -14.41 2.44 -7.43
N ARG A 286 -13.90 1.65 -6.48
CA ARG A 286 -12.71 0.81 -6.67
C ARG A 286 -12.93 -0.30 -7.69
N LEU A 287 -14.13 -0.89 -7.73
CA LEU A 287 -14.50 -1.86 -8.76
C LEU A 287 -14.44 -1.21 -10.15
N LEU A 288 -15.08 -0.05 -10.32
CA LEU A 288 -15.07 0.69 -11.58
C LEU A 288 -13.66 1.15 -11.98
N HIS A 289 -12.85 1.61 -11.01
CA HIS A 289 -11.48 2.04 -11.25
C HIS A 289 -10.63 0.91 -11.87
N ASN A 290 -10.71 -0.29 -11.30
CA ASN A 290 -9.96 -1.44 -11.81
C ASN A 290 -10.56 -1.95 -13.11
N LEU A 291 -11.89 -1.93 -13.27
CA LEU A 291 -12.52 -2.28 -14.54
C LEU A 291 -11.99 -1.40 -15.69
N VAL A 292 -11.93 -0.08 -15.48
CA VAL A 292 -11.42 0.87 -16.47
C VAL A 292 -9.92 0.68 -16.73
N ILE A 293 -9.09 0.65 -15.69
CA ILE A 293 -7.63 0.60 -15.87
C ILE A 293 -7.21 -0.65 -16.62
N TYR A 294 -7.71 -1.79 -16.20
CA TYR A 294 -7.33 -3.06 -16.81
C TYR A 294 -7.96 -3.21 -18.19
N GLY A 295 -9.19 -2.71 -18.38
CA GLY A 295 -9.78 -2.56 -19.71
C GLY A 295 -8.89 -1.73 -20.65
N LEU A 296 -8.37 -0.58 -20.20
CA LEU A 296 -7.48 0.28 -20.99
C LEU A 296 -6.12 -0.40 -21.26
N LEU A 297 -5.45 -0.92 -20.23
CA LEU A 297 -4.12 -1.53 -20.37
C LEU A 297 -4.09 -2.71 -21.36
N MET A 298 -5.15 -3.53 -21.36
CA MET A 298 -5.28 -4.66 -22.27
C MET A 298 -5.62 -4.21 -23.69
N ASN A 299 -6.72 -3.47 -23.83
CA ASN A 299 -7.32 -3.23 -25.15
C ASN A 299 -6.66 -2.09 -25.91
N MET A 300 -6.01 -1.14 -25.23
CA MET A 300 -5.30 -0.05 -25.90
C MET A 300 -4.06 -0.57 -26.66
N THR A 301 -3.37 -1.58 -26.13
CA THR A 301 -2.27 -2.24 -26.84
C THR A 301 -2.79 -2.99 -28.07
N ALA A 302 -3.90 -3.73 -27.93
CA ALA A 302 -4.54 -4.44 -29.03
C ALA A 302 -5.02 -3.47 -30.12
N TYR A 303 -5.69 -2.39 -29.72
CA TYR A 303 -6.17 -1.31 -30.60
C TYR A 303 -5.03 -0.71 -31.43
N VAL A 304 -3.97 -0.22 -30.76
CA VAL A 304 -2.85 0.44 -31.45
C VAL A 304 -2.09 -0.55 -32.34
N SER A 305 -1.97 -1.81 -31.92
CA SER A 305 -1.36 -2.86 -32.75
C SER A 305 -2.15 -3.08 -34.04
N GLN A 306 -3.47 -3.24 -33.94
CA GLN A 306 -4.34 -3.44 -35.11
C GLN A 306 -4.35 -2.22 -36.03
N ALA A 307 -4.37 -1.01 -35.46
CA ALA A 307 -4.34 0.23 -36.22
C ALA A 307 -2.97 0.50 -36.92
N LEU A 308 -1.90 -0.18 -36.50
CA LEU A 308 -0.55 -0.11 -37.08
C LEU A 308 -0.15 -1.36 -37.88
N ASN A 309 -1.12 -2.06 -38.49
CA ASN A 309 -0.89 -3.29 -39.29
C ASN A 309 -0.21 -4.42 -38.47
N ASP A 310 -0.75 -4.70 -37.29
CA ASP A 310 -0.33 -5.77 -36.38
C ASP A 310 1.13 -5.70 -35.90
N GLN A 311 1.68 -4.48 -35.86
CA GLN A 311 3.00 -4.23 -35.28
C GLN A 311 2.94 -4.23 -33.74
N LEU A 312 3.03 -5.43 -33.15
CA LEU A 312 3.00 -5.65 -31.70
C LEU A 312 3.97 -4.77 -30.90
N VAL A 313 5.17 -4.52 -31.44
CA VAL A 313 6.20 -3.71 -30.78
C VAL A 313 5.78 -2.24 -30.69
N LEU A 314 5.12 -1.70 -31.71
CA LEU A 314 4.58 -0.35 -31.67
C LEU A 314 3.36 -0.27 -30.75
N GLY A 315 2.45 -1.25 -30.83
CA GLY A 315 1.31 -1.38 -29.91
C GLY A 315 1.74 -1.34 -28.44
N ALA A 316 2.79 -2.07 -28.08
CA ALA A 316 3.30 -2.11 -26.70
C ALA A 316 3.87 -0.76 -26.19
N ARG A 317 4.24 0.17 -27.08
CA ARG A 317 4.72 1.52 -26.67
C ARG A 317 3.65 2.32 -25.94
N VAL A 318 2.37 2.05 -26.19
CA VAL A 318 1.27 2.77 -25.54
C VAL A 318 1.24 2.51 -24.03
N ASN A 319 1.51 1.27 -23.62
CA ASN A 319 1.63 0.89 -22.21
C ASN A 319 2.88 1.47 -21.55
N LEU A 320 3.94 1.72 -22.33
CA LEU A 320 5.14 2.39 -21.85
C LEU A 320 4.86 3.88 -21.56
N TYR A 321 4.16 4.59 -22.46
CA TYR A 321 3.73 5.97 -22.20
C TYR A 321 2.78 6.06 -20.99
N PHE A 322 1.80 5.15 -20.91
CA PHE A 322 0.93 5.04 -19.75
C PHE A 322 1.72 4.84 -18.44
N GLY A 323 2.70 3.93 -18.44
CA GLY A 323 3.57 3.66 -17.30
C GLY A 323 4.47 4.83 -16.90
N ILE A 324 4.97 5.61 -17.87
CA ILE A 324 5.74 6.85 -17.61
C ILE A 324 4.86 7.86 -16.89
N GLY A 325 3.67 8.15 -17.44
CA GLY A 325 2.73 9.08 -16.81
C GLY A 325 2.38 8.67 -15.38
N GLU A 326 2.05 7.39 -15.19
CA GLU A 326 1.76 6.83 -13.87
C GLU A 326 2.92 7.02 -12.90
N SER A 327 4.15 6.72 -13.32
CA SER A 327 5.35 6.79 -12.48
C SER A 327 5.72 8.22 -12.07
N VAL A 328 5.51 9.20 -12.96
CA VAL A 328 5.77 10.62 -12.67
C VAL A 328 4.82 11.11 -11.59
N VAL A 329 3.51 10.94 -11.77
CA VAL A 329 2.51 11.37 -10.78
C VAL A 329 2.64 10.58 -9.50
N PHE A 330 3.01 9.31 -9.58
CA PHE A 330 3.26 8.49 -8.41
C PHE A 330 4.41 9.03 -7.56
N THR A 331 5.52 9.40 -8.18
CA THR A 331 6.69 9.94 -7.47
C THR A 331 6.37 11.29 -6.83
N VAL A 332 5.78 12.21 -7.60
CA VAL A 332 5.39 13.54 -7.12
C VAL A 332 4.34 13.41 -6.00
N GLY A 333 3.36 12.53 -6.22
CA GLY A 333 2.31 12.23 -5.26
C GLY A 333 2.89 11.71 -3.96
N ALA A 334 3.73 10.68 -3.98
CA ALA A 334 4.35 10.11 -2.79
C ALA A 334 5.09 11.16 -1.95
N LEU A 335 5.83 12.09 -2.58
CA LEU A 335 6.58 13.15 -1.91
C LEU A 335 5.68 14.23 -1.28
N ILE A 336 4.51 14.49 -1.86
CA ILE A 336 3.56 15.52 -1.38
C ILE A 336 2.50 14.91 -0.44
N GLY A 337 2.30 13.60 -0.50
CA GLY A 337 1.22 12.86 0.15
C GLY A 337 1.05 13.17 1.63
N ASP A 338 2.14 13.22 2.39
CA ASP A 338 2.08 13.52 3.82
C ASP A 338 1.58 14.94 4.13
N ARG A 339 1.73 15.91 3.20
CA ARG A 339 1.24 17.29 3.35
C ARG A 339 -0.26 17.43 3.10
N ILE A 340 -0.80 16.56 2.25
CA ILE A 340 -2.22 16.55 1.84
C ILE A 340 -3.05 15.51 2.60
N ARG A 341 -2.45 14.91 3.63
CA ARG A 341 -3.11 13.96 4.53
C ARG A 341 -4.39 14.56 5.14
N GLY A 342 -5.42 13.75 5.22
CA GLY A 342 -6.79 14.13 5.61
C GLY A 342 -7.63 14.67 4.44
N TYR A 343 -7.03 14.83 3.26
CA TYR A 343 -7.68 15.27 2.03
C TYR A 343 -7.32 14.36 0.84
N LEU A 344 -6.88 13.11 1.08
CA LEU A 344 -6.43 12.22 0.00
C LEU A 344 -7.59 11.81 -0.92
N ALA A 345 -8.80 11.64 -0.38
CA ALA A 345 -10.01 11.39 -1.17
C ALA A 345 -10.29 12.52 -2.18
N PHE A 346 -9.96 13.77 -1.83
CA PHE A 346 -10.10 14.91 -2.73
C PHE A 346 -9.05 14.89 -3.85
N ALA A 347 -7.83 14.46 -3.56
CA ALA A 347 -6.83 14.23 -4.60
C ALA A 347 -7.31 13.17 -5.61
N TYR A 348 -7.98 12.11 -5.14
CA TYR A 348 -8.59 11.08 -6.01
C TYR A 348 -9.70 11.67 -6.88
N PHE A 349 -10.55 12.53 -6.31
CA PHE A 349 -11.60 13.22 -7.06
C PHE A 349 -11.02 14.09 -8.20
N ILE A 350 -9.96 14.84 -7.91
CA ILE A 350 -9.25 15.63 -8.94
C ILE A 350 -8.68 14.71 -10.02
N GLY A 351 -7.97 13.64 -9.62
CA GLY A 351 -7.39 12.68 -10.55
C GLY A 351 -8.44 12.03 -11.46
N ALA A 352 -9.58 11.62 -10.90
CA ALA A 352 -10.69 11.06 -11.66
C ALA A 352 -11.34 12.08 -12.62
N SER A 353 -11.41 13.35 -12.23
CA SER A 353 -11.96 14.42 -13.07
C SER A 353 -11.08 14.66 -14.31
N PHE A 354 -9.75 14.70 -14.12
CA PHE A 354 -8.83 14.77 -15.26
C PHE A 354 -8.86 13.49 -16.10
N ALA A 355 -8.99 12.32 -15.48
CA ALA A 355 -9.14 11.06 -16.22
C ALA A 355 -10.39 11.08 -17.10
N ALA A 356 -11.52 11.58 -16.58
CA ALA A 356 -12.75 11.72 -17.35
C ALA A 356 -12.54 12.66 -18.55
N LEU A 357 -11.91 13.82 -18.32
CA LEU A 357 -11.58 14.77 -19.39
C LEU A 357 -10.74 14.12 -20.49
N PHE A 358 -9.65 13.43 -20.14
CA PHE A 358 -8.78 12.81 -21.14
C PHE A 358 -9.45 11.67 -21.90
N LEU A 359 -10.29 10.86 -21.23
CA LEU A 359 -11.05 9.80 -21.91
C LEU A 359 -12.18 10.35 -22.80
N LEU A 360 -12.81 11.46 -22.41
CA LEU A 360 -13.80 12.17 -23.24
C LEU A 360 -13.17 12.80 -24.49
N ILE A 361 -11.91 13.24 -24.41
CA ILE A 361 -11.14 13.68 -25.58
C ILE A 361 -10.79 12.44 -26.43
N MET A 362 -10.26 11.39 -25.79
CA MET A 362 -9.82 10.18 -26.48
C MET A 362 -10.93 9.50 -27.27
N GLN A 363 -12.16 9.43 -26.75
CA GLN A 363 -13.30 8.85 -27.49
C GLN A 363 -13.64 9.61 -28.78
N ASN A 364 -13.27 10.89 -28.90
CA ASN A 364 -13.55 11.69 -30.10
C ASN A 364 -12.36 11.69 -31.08
N THR A 365 -11.16 11.37 -30.61
CA THR A 365 -9.92 11.47 -31.39
C THR A 365 -9.17 10.15 -31.49
N TYR A 366 -9.80 9.02 -31.17
CA TYR A 366 -9.11 7.72 -31.11
C TYR A 366 -8.57 7.28 -32.48
N GLU A 367 -9.15 7.77 -33.57
CA GLU A 367 -8.67 7.50 -34.95
C GLU A 367 -7.23 7.98 -35.19
N ASP A 368 -6.77 9.03 -34.50
CA ASP A 368 -5.39 9.48 -34.56
C ASP A 368 -4.52 8.77 -33.49
N ILE A 369 -3.72 7.83 -33.95
CA ILE A 369 -2.85 7.01 -33.09
C ILE A 369 -1.82 7.86 -32.33
N ASN A 370 -1.32 8.95 -32.92
CA ASN A 370 -0.36 9.81 -32.23
C ASN A 370 -1.01 10.52 -31.05
N VAL A 371 -2.26 10.94 -31.21
CA VAL A 371 -3.06 11.53 -30.13
C VAL A 371 -3.33 10.48 -29.04
N VAL A 372 -3.64 9.23 -29.42
CA VAL A 372 -3.82 8.12 -28.47
C VAL A 372 -2.56 7.87 -27.65
N TYR A 373 -1.36 7.90 -28.24
CA TYR A 373 -0.10 7.75 -27.48
C TYR A 373 0.08 8.85 -26.42
N VAL A 374 -0.18 10.11 -26.79
CA VAL A 374 -0.06 11.24 -25.86
C VAL A 374 -1.10 11.15 -24.75
N LEU A 375 -2.37 10.90 -25.10
CA LEU A 375 -3.45 10.76 -24.14
C LEU A 375 -3.28 9.54 -23.23
N ALA A 376 -2.67 8.45 -23.71
CA ALA A 376 -2.32 7.30 -22.88
C ALA A 376 -1.37 7.68 -21.74
N GLY A 377 -0.39 8.55 -21.99
CA GLY A 377 0.49 9.09 -20.95
C GLY A 377 -0.27 9.89 -19.90
N PHE A 378 -1.17 10.78 -20.32
CA PHE A 378 -2.02 11.55 -19.40
C PHE A 378 -3.04 10.69 -18.64
N ALA A 379 -3.62 9.68 -19.30
CA ALA A 379 -4.49 8.69 -18.66
C ALA A 379 -3.71 7.90 -17.60
N GLY A 380 -2.48 7.47 -17.91
CA GLY A 380 -1.58 6.84 -16.94
C GLY A 380 -1.26 7.74 -15.75
N ALA A 381 -1.00 9.03 -15.99
CA ALA A 381 -0.74 10.03 -14.95
C ALA A 381 -1.92 10.19 -13.98
N THR A 382 -3.14 10.31 -14.51
CA THR A 382 -4.36 10.44 -13.69
C THR A 382 -4.70 9.15 -12.94
N VAL A 383 -4.46 8.00 -13.55
CA VAL A 383 -4.54 6.68 -12.90
C VAL A 383 -3.52 6.54 -11.77
N GLY A 384 -2.32 7.11 -11.95
CA GLY A 384 -1.28 7.16 -10.93
C GLY A 384 -1.76 7.73 -9.61
N VAL A 385 -2.58 8.78 -9.64
CA VAL A 385 -3.21 9.35 -8.42
C VAL A 385 -3.99 8.29 -7.64
N GLY A 386 -4.75 7.45 -8.35
CA GLY A 386 -5.59 6.40 -7.79
C GLY A 386 -4.85 5.18 -7.22
N ASN A 387 -3.56 5.03 -7.55
CA ASN A 387 -2.70 3.96 -7.05
C ASN A 387 -1.70 4.44 -5.99
N THR A 388 -1.26 5.70 -6.06
CA THR A 388 -0.19 6.24 -5.20
C THR A 388 -0.55 6.17 -3.73
N PHE A 389 -1.74 6.66 -3.37
CA PHE A 389 -2.13 6.77 -1.96
C PHE A 389 -3.09 5.68 -1.52
N LEU A 390 -3.17 4.55 -2.24
CA LEU A 390 -4.28 3.61 -2.08
C LEU A 390 -4.43 3.10 -0.65
N TYR A 391 -3.30 2.81 0.00
CA TYR A 391 -3.27 2.38 1.40
C TYR A 391 -3.85 3.48 2.32
N ALA A 392 -3.21 4.65 2.36
CA ALA A 392 -3.61 5.76 3.23
C ALA A 392 -5.03 6.29 2.92
N THR A 393 -5.42 6.31 1.65
CA THR A 393 -6.76 6.75 1.22
C THR A 393 -7.83 5.75 1.63
N SER A 394 -7.55 4.45 1.55
CA SER A 394 -8.49 3.43 2.05
C SER A 394 -8.71 3.59 3.55
N GLU A 395 -7.66 3.86 4.32
CA GLU A 395 -7.74 4.16 5.76
C GLU A 395 -8.57 5.43 6.04
N GLU A 396 -8.32 6.52 5.29
CA GLU A 396 -9.06 7.79 5.43
C GLU A 396 -10.53 7.71 5.03
N ILE A 397 -10.90 6.88 4.04
CA ILE A 397 -12.29 6.78 3.57
C ILE A 397 -13.08 5.79 4.44
N MET A 398 -12.47 4.66 4.76
CA MET A 398 -13.16 3.59 5.49
C MET A 398 -13.21 3.84 6.99
N LEU A 399 -12.41 4.76 7.53
CA LEU A 399 -12.34 5.09 8.96
C LEU A 399 -11.97 3.88 9.82
N VAL A 400 -11.15 3.00 9.26
CA VAL A 400 -10.59 1.82 9.92
C VAL A 400 -9.10 1.77 9.59
N HIS A 401 -8.30 1.15 10.45
CA HIS A 401 -6.87 1.02 10.24
C HIS A 401 -6.53 0.38 8.87
N GLY A 402 -5.43 0.82 8.25
CA GLY A 402 -4.99 0.38 6.92
C GLY A 402 -4.85 -1.13 6.75
N SER A 403 -4.52 -1.88 7.80
CA SER A 403 -4.47 -3.35 7.82
C SER A 403 -5.82 -4.04 7.56
N ILE A 404 -6.94 -3.32 7.71
CA ILE A 404 -8.29 -3.79 7.35
C ILE A 404 -8.72 -3.12 6.05
N ALA A 405 -8.54 -1.80 5.95
CA ALA A 405 -9.01 -1.02 4.82
C ALA A 405 -8.35 -1.42 3.49
N PHE A 406 -7.03 -1.61 3.48
CA PHE A 406 -6.26 -1.91 2.28
C PHE A 406 -6.55 -3.32 1.74
N PRO A 407 -6.57 -4.40 2.56
CA PRO A 407 -7.02 -5.73 2.14
C PRO A 407 -8.43 -5.77 1.57
N MET A 408 -9.41 -5.15 2.23
CA MET A 408 -10.78 -5.10 1.71
C MET A 408 -10.86 -4.33 0.39
N THR A 409 -10.14 -3.21 0.29
CA THR A 409 -10.07 -2.41 -0.94
C THR A 409 -9.47 -3.21 -2.10
N LYS A 410 -8.40 -3.97 -1.86
CA LYS A 410 -7.81 -4.83 -2.89
C LYS A 410 -8.70 -5.99 -3.27
N MET A 411 -9.44 -6.60 -2.33
CA MET A 411 -10.37 -7.67 -2.67
C MET A 411 -11.36 -7.23 -3.76
N ILE A 412 -11.94 -6.04 -3.60
CA ILE A 412 -12.87 -5.46 -4.59
C ILE A 412 -12.14 -5.08 -5.89
N ALA A 413 -10.91 -4.59 -5.80
CA ALA A 413 -10.07 -4.36 -6.97
C ALA A 413 -9.83 -5.64 -7.78
N GLY A 414 -9.58 -6.77 -7.11
CA GLY A 414 -9.40 -8.07 -7.74
C GLY A 414 -10.64 -8.54 -8.50
N ILE A 415 -11.84 -8.30 -7.97
CA ILE A 415 -13.10 -8.57 -8.67
C ILE A 415 -13.22 -7.70 -9.93
N GLY A 416 -12.93 -6.40 -9.82
CA GLY A 416 -12.94 -5.49 -10.97
C GLY A 416 -11.94 -5.89 -12.07
N MET A 417 -10.76 -6.37 -11.67
CA MET A 417 -9.74 -6.91 -12.59
C MET A 417 -10.23 -8.16 -13.35
N LEU A 418 -10.92 -9.08 -12.67
CA LEU A 418 -11.44 -10.29 -13.29
C LEU A 418 -12.55 -9.98 -14.30
N LEU A 419 -13.37 -8.97 -14.01
CA LEU A 419 -14.48 -8.55 -14.86
C LEU A 419 -14.05 -7.67 -16.05
N ALA A 420 -12.93 -6.95 -15.94
CA ALA A 420 -12.44 -6.05 -16.99
C ALA A 420 -12.37 -6.68 -18.38
N PRO A 421 -11.67 -7.83 -18.58
CA PRO A 421 -11.55 -8.46 -19.89
C PRO A 421 -12.91 -8.85 -20.49
N LEU A 422 -13.79 -9.43 -19.66
CA LEU A 422 -15.12 -9.88 -20.08
C LEU A 422 -15.98 -8.71 -20.51
N PHE A 423 -15.97 -7.63 -19.72
CA PHE A 423 -16.70 -6.41 -20.01
C PHE A 423 -16.19 -5.73 -21.28
N SER A 424 -14.87 -5.53 -21.39
CA SER A 424 -14.29 -4.84 -22.54
C SER A 424 -14.42 -5.65 -23.83
N GLY A 425 -14.22 -6.97 -23.76
CA GLY A 425 -14.36 -7.85 -24.92
C GLY A 425 -15.77 -7.84 -25.47
N ALA A 426 -16.78 -8.00 -24.60
CA ALA A 426 -18.18 -7.96 -25.01
C ALA A 426 -18.59 -6.64 -25.69
N ILE A 427 -18.03 -5.51 -25.22
CA ILE A 427 -18.29 -4.20 -25.84
C ILE A 427 -17.58 -4.06 -27.17
N ILE A 428 -16.33 -4.51 -27.27
CA ILE A 428 -15.57 -4.44 -28.53
C ILE A 428 -16.23 -5.34 -29.59
N ASP A 429 -16.66 -6.53 -29.21
CA ASP A 429 -17.32 -7.46 -30.13
C ASP A 429 -18.68 -6.93 -30.62
N GLY A 430 -19.42 -6.20 -29.77
CA GLY A 430 -20.74 -5.65 -30.11
C GLY A 430 -20.70 -4.29 -30.80
N PHE A 431 -19.79 -3.39 -30.39
CA PHE A 431 -19.78 -1.97 -30.76
C PHE A 431 -18.41 -1.46 -31.24
N GLY A 432 -17.41 -2.33 -31.39
CA GLY A 432 -16.05 -1.98 -31.80
C GLY A 432 -15.29 -1.14 -30.77
N TYR A 433 -14.12 -0.64 -31.17
CA TYR A 433 -13.29 0.20 -30.30
C TYR A 433 -13.89 1.57 -30.00
N GLY A 434 -14.75 2.10 -30.88
CA GLY A 434 -15.50 3.34 -30.60
C GLY A 434 -16.42 3.16 -29.38
N GLY A 435 -17.22 2.08 -29.35
CA GLY A 435 -18.04 1.73 -28.20
C GLY A 435 -17.22 1.48 -26.93
N PHE A 436 -16.05 0.87 -27.06
CA PHE A 436 -15.11 0.69 -25.96
C PHE A 436 -14.67 2.01 -25.33
N PHE A 437 -14.17 2.98 -26.12
CA PHE A 437 -13.71 4.26 -25.56
C PHE A 437 -14.86 5.07 -24.94
N ILE A 438 -16.05 5.06 -25.55
CA ILE A 438 -17.25 5.68 -24.98
C ILE A 438 -17.60 5.04 -23.64
N SER A 439 -17.59 3.70 -23.56
CA SER A 439 -17.88 2.99 -22.31
C SER A 439 -16.89 3.35 -21.20
N MET A 440 -15.60 3.45 -21.51
CA MET A 440 -14.57 3.83 -20.54
C MET A 440 -14.74 5.27 -20.05
N ALA A 441 -15.10 6.20 -20.93
CA ALA A 441 -15.39 7.59 -20.57
C ALA A 441 -16.62 7.71 -19.65
N VAL A 442 -17.68 6.95 -19.93
CA VAL A 442 -18.88 6.89 -19.07
C VAL A 442 -18.54 6.32 -17.69
N LEU A 443 -17.82 5.20 -17.64
CA LEU A 443 -17.44 4.58 -16.37
C LEU A 443 -16.57 5.49 -15.51
N VAL A 444 -15.62 6.23 -16.09
CA VAL A 444 -14.82 7.21 -15.33
C VAL A 444 -15.65 8.41 -14.90
N SER A 445 -16.61 8.85 -15.70
CA SER A 445 -17.53 9.93 -15.31
C SER A 445 -18.38 9.53 -14.09
N ILE A 446 -18.84 8.27 -14.03
CA ILE A 446 -19.52 7.72 -12.85
C ILE A 446 -18.59 7.77 -11.63
N ARG A 447 -17.30 7.44 -11.79
CA ARG A 447 -16.32 7.51 -10.70
C ARG A 447 -16.16 8.92 -10.13
N VAL A 448 -16.22 9.96 -10.96
CA VAL A 448 -16.18 11.37 -10.50
C VAL A 448 -17.35 11.64 -9.56
N ILE A 449 -18.55 11.20 -9.92
CA ILE A 449 -19.75 11.35 -9.09
C ILE A 449 -19.58 10.60 -7.75
N LEU A 450 -19.15 9.34 -7.79
CA LEU A 450 -18.94 8.52 -6.58
C LEU A 450 -17.91 9.14 -5.63
N LEU A 451 -16.79 9.63 -6.16
CA LEU A 451 -15.75 10.30 -5.36
C LEU A 451 -16.24 11.64 -4.81
N GLY A 452 -17.05 12.38 -5.57
CA GLY A 452 -17.71 13.60 -5.08
C GLY A 452 -18.63 13.32 -3.89
N VAL A 453 -19.43 12.25 -3.97
CA VAL A 453 -20.28 11.77 -2.86
C VAL A 453 -19.45 11.38 -1.64
N ILE A 454 -18.35 10.64 -1.83
CA ILE A 454 -17.43 10.28 -0.73
C ILE A 454 -16.86 11.54 -0.06
N CYS A 455 -16.34 12.49 -0.85
CA CYS A 455 -15.80 13.74 -0.34
C CYS A 455 -16.84 14.53 0.46
N TYR A 456 -18.09 14.59 -0.03
CA TYR A 456 -19.19 15.25 0.67
C TYR A 456 -19.51 14.58 2.01
N ILE A 457 -19.62 13.24 2.05
CA ILE A 457 -19.89 12.49 3.29
C ILE A 457 -18.77 12.71 4.31
N LEU A 458 -17.52 12.60 3.89
CA LEU A 458 -16.35 12.80 4.76
C LEU A 458 -16.30 14.23 5.30
N HIS A 459 -16.58 15.23 4.47
CA HIS A 459 -16.64 16.62 4.90
C HIS A 459 -17.73 16.85 5.96
N ARG A 460 -18.93 16.29 5.76
CA ARG A 460 -20.01 16.38 6.76
C ARG A 460 -19.65 15.69 8.08
N LYS A 461 -19.07 14.48 8.03
CA LYS A 461 -18.61 13.77 9.23
C LYS A 461 -17.56 14.57 9.99
N LYS A 462 -16.56 15.10 9.28
CA LYS A 462 -15.52 15.95 9.86
C LYS A 462 -16.12 17.19 10.54
N LYS A 463 -17.10 17.84 9.92
CA LYS A 463 -17.78 19.01 10.50
C LYS A 463 -18.52 18.65 11.80
N LEU A 464 -19.29 17.56 11.80
CA LEU A 464 -20.04 17.10 12.98
C LEU A 464 -19.13 16.77 14.17
N ILE A 465 -17.96 16.16 13.92
CA ILE A 465 -16.98 15.85 14.98
C ILE A 465 -16.45 17.13 15.60
N ILE A 466 -16.02 18.10 14.77
CA ILE A 466 -15.51 19.39 15.23
C ILE A 466 -16.57 20.15 16.03
N ASP A 467 -17.83 20.09 15.62
CA ASP A 467 -18.92 20.77 16.32
C ASP A 467 -19.19 20.09 17.68
N THR A 468 -19.17 18.75 17.75
CA THR A 468 -19.27 17.98 19.02
C THR A 468 -18.11 18.28 19.97
N GLU A 469 -16.89 18.41 19.46
CA GLU A 469 -15.70 18.74 20.26
C GLU A 469 -15.78 20.14 20.85
N LYS A 470 -16.28 21.12 20.09
CA LYS A 470 -16.49 22.49 20.60
C LYS A 470 -17.52 22.50 21.71
N GLU A 471 -18.60 21.72 21.58
CA GLU A 471 -19.59 21.56 22.64
C GLU A 471 -18.97 20.94 23.89
N HIS A 472 -18.20 19.85 23.78
CA HIS A 472 -17.50 19.26 24.92
C HIS A 472 -16.46 20.18 25.57
N ALA A 473 -15.68 20.92 24.79
CA ALA A 473 -14.70 21.88 25.30
C ALA A 473 -15.39 23.01 26.08
N SER A 474 -16.49 23.56 25.54
CA SER A 474 -17.29 24.59 26.23
C SER A 474 -17.95 24.09 27.53
N THR A 475 -18.29 22.80 27.59
CA THR A 475 -18.88 22.17 28.78
C THR A 475 -17.81 21.88 29.85
N ASN A 476 -16.59 21.52 29.46
CA ASN A 476 -15.48 21.24 30.37
C ASN A 476 -14.81 22.51 30.92
N GLU A 477 -14.75 23.61 30.16
CA GLU A 477 -14.32 24.92 30.68
C GLU A 477 -15.21 25.40 31.85
N ASN A 478 -16.51 25.10 31.79
CA ASN A 478 -17.45 25.40 32.87
C ASN A 478 -17.33 24.45 34.09
N ASN A 479 -16.56 23.37 34.00
CA ASN A 479 -16.41 22.33 35.04
C ASN A 479 -14.98 22.18 35.58
N LEU A 480 -14.05 23.08 35.24
CA LEU A 480 -12.72 23.12 35.84
C LEU A 480 -12.80 23.68 37.27
N TYR A 481 -13.13 22.81 38.22
CA TYR A 481 -13.04 23.13 39.65
C TYR A 481 -11.57 23.18 40.07
N HIS A 482 -11.14 24.32 40.63
CA HIS A 482 -9.82 24.44 41.25
C HIS A 482 -9.67 23.38 42.35
N CYS A 483 -8.57 22.63 42.35
CA CYS A 483 -8.28 21.51 43.27
C CYS A 483 -8.40 21.88 44.77
N CYS A 484 -8.40 23.18 45.08
CA CYS A 484 -8.58 23.72 46.43
C CYS A 484 -10.02 23.66 46.98
N ARG A 485 -11.04 23.26 46.19
CA ARG A 485 -12.42 23.17 46.70
C ARG A 485 -12.69 21.94 47.57
N ASN A 486 -11.83 20.91 47.50
CA ASN A 486 -11.96 19.65 48.25
C ASN A 486 -10.97 19.51 49.42
N THR A 487 -10.27 20.58 49.81
CA THR A 487 -9.35 20.54 50.96
C THR A 487 -9.59 21.72 51.90
N ASN A 488 -9.60 21.47 53.21
CA ASN A 488 -9.77 22.50 54.26
C ASN A 488 -8.52 23.40 54.44
N LYS A 489 -7.67 23.56 53.42
CA LYS A 489 -6.49 24.43 53.48
C LYS A 489 -6.68 25.64 52.56
N PRO A 490 -6.45 26.87 53.06
CA PRO A 490 -6.61 28.07 52.23
C PRO A 490 -5.55 28.08 51.12
N CYS A 491 -6.03 28.11 49.87
CA CYS A 491 -5.23 28.37 48.68
C CYS A 491 -4.76 29.84 48.77
N ASN A 492 -3.50 30.08 49.10
CA ASN A 492 -2.97 31.43 49.25
C ASN A 492 -2.29 31.82 47.93
N ASP A 493 -3.05 32.34 46.97
CA ASP A 493 -2.50 33.18 45.90
C ASP A 493 -3.58 34.12 45.35
N LYS A 494 -3.25 35.42 45.33
CA LYS A 494 -4.10 36.52 44.85
C LYS A 494 -4.30 36.40 43.34
N ILE A 495 -5.53 36.11 42.91
CA ILE A 495 -5.96 36.31 41.53
C ILE A 495 -6.51 37.74 41.44
N THR A 496 -5.74 38.65 40.85
CA THR A 496 -6.27 39.94 40.39
C THR A 496 -7.05 39.67 39.10
N GLU A 497 -8.35 39.94 39.14
CA GLU A 497 -9.24 39.94 37.98
C GLU A 497 -8.67 40.83 36.86
N LEU A 498 -8.52 40.29 35.65
CA LEU A 498 -8.44 41.09 34.43
C LEU A 498 -9.36 40.49 33.37
N THR A 499 -10.59 40.98 33.38
CA THR A 499 -11.54 40.94 32.29
C THR A 499 -11.14 41.97 31.22
N LYS A 500 -11.14 41.52 29.95
CA LYS A 500 -11.24 42.25 28.67
C LYS A 500 -10.92 43.77 28.64
N THR A 501 -9.89 44.18 27.88
CA THR A 501 -10.00 45.05 26.67
C THR A 501 -8.64 45.32 25.99
N ASP A 502 -8.72 45.80 24.75
CA ASP A 502 -7.75 45.93 23.67
C ASP A 502 -6.36 46.59 23.91
N ASN A 503 -5.44 46.21 23.01
CA ASN A 503 -4.23 46.91 22.56
C ASN A 503 -3.12 47.20 23.59
N ILE A 504 -1.94 46.60 23.40
CA ILE A 504 -0.65 47.30 23.24
C ILE A 504 0.43 46.29 22.78
N LYS A 505 1.12 46.71 21.72
CA LYS A 505 2.34 46.12 21.17
C LYS A 505 3.50 46.21 22.17
N SER A 506 4.53 45.42 21.89
CA SER A 506 5.91 45.46 22.42
C SER A 506 6.15 44.82 23.78
N GLU A 507 6.60 43.56 23.75
CA GLU A 507 7.96 43.18 24.17
C GLU A 507 8.21 41.72 23.80
N VAL A 508 8.55 41.48 22.53
CA VAL A 508 9.17 40.22 22.09
C VAL A 508 10.64 40.50 21.87
N LYS A 509 11.47 40.19 22.87
CA LYS A 509 12.90 39.89 22.70
C LYS A 509 13.35 38.97 23.83
N ASN A 510 13.31 37.66 23.59
CA ASN A 510 14.52 36.85 23.44
C ASN A 510 14.21 35.34 23.47
N GLY A 511 14.54 34.67 22.36
CA GLY A 511 15.11 33.33 22.37
C GLY A 511 14.17 32.14 22.58
N LEU A 512 13.55 31.67 21.51
CA LEU A 512 13.58 30.27 21.04
C LEU A 512 12.63 30.14 19.84
N TYR A 513 13.22 30.13 18.64
CA TYR A 513 12.52 29.80 17.40
C TYR A 513 12.09 28.32 17.46
N PHE A 514 10.86 28.07 17.90
CA PHE A 514 10.19 26.79 17.67
C PHE A 514 9.36 26.94 16.39
N ASP A 515 9.74 26.15 15.38
CA ASP A 515 9.26 26.20 14.00
C ASP A 515 7.73 26.02 13.93
N SER A 516 6.99 27.05 13.50
CA SER A 516 5.52 27.06 13.48
C SER A 516 4.91 25.99 12.55
N LYS A 517 5.74 25.36 11.69
CA LYS A 517 5.34 24.22 10.87
C LYS A 517 5.18 22.91 11.66
N VAL A 518 5.88 22.76 12.79
CA VAL A 518 5.77 21.56 13.65
C VAL A 518 4.41 21.56 14.35
N HIS A 519 3.98 22.72 14.84
CA HIS A 519 2.71 22.86 15.55
C HIS A 519 1.48 22.63 14.63
N ASP A 520 1.54 23.01 13.35
CA ASP A 520 0.46 22.75 12.38
C ASP A 520 0.43 21.28 11.94
N LEU A 521 1.59 20.63 11.88
CA LEU A 521 1.69 19.18 11.62
C LEU A 521 1.18 18.36 12.80
N GLU A 522 1.57 18.71 14.03
CA GLU A 522 1.07 18.07 15.26
C GLU A 522 -0.43 18.25 15.42
N LYS A 523 -0.98 19.45 15.15
CA LYS A 523 -2.43 19.67 15.14
C LYS A 523 -3.13 18.77 14.12
N ARG A 524 -2.59 18.64 12.90
CA ARG A 524 -3.14 17.74 11.87
C ARG A 524 -3.03 16.27 12.24
N ILE A 525 -1.93 15.86 12.88
CA ILE A 525 -1.72 14.49 13.38
C ILE A 525 -2.73 14.18 14.49
N GLN A 526 -2.91 15.08 15.45
CA GLN A 526 -3.82 14.97 16.59
C GLN A 526 -5.29 14.87 16.13
N ILE A 527 -5.71 15.76 15.22
CA ILE A 527 -7.03 15.70 14.56
C ILE A 527 -7.21 14.39 13.76
N SER A 528 -6.13 13.79 13.24
CA SER A 528 -6.20 12.52 12.49
C SER A 528 -6.25 11.26 13.37
N SER A 529 -5.73 11.35 14.61
CA SER A 529 -5.77 10.29 15.62
C SER A 529 -7.06 10.29 16.43
N GLU A 530 -7.73 11.44 16.56
CA GLU A 530 -9.02 11.60 17.24
C GLU A 530 -10.23 11.10 16.43
N TRP A 531 -10.01 10.58 15.21
CA TRP A 531 -11.05 9.91 14.41
C TRP A 531 -11.69 8.68 15.08
N TYR A 532 -11.18 8.24 16.23
CA TYR A 532 -11.75 7.17 17.04
C TYR A 532 -12.23 7.72 18.38
N HIS A 533 -13.55 7.80 18.55
CA HIS A 533 -14.13 8.01 19.87
C HIS A 533 -13.78 6.84 20.79
N GLU A 534 -13.59 7.13 22.07
CA GLU A 534 -13.38 6.15 23.14
C GLU A 534 -14.53 5.12 23.24
N ASN A 535 -15.72 5.46 22.72
CA ASN A 535 -16.88 4.56 22.64
C ASN A 535 -16.83 3.53 21.50
N ASP A 536 -16.03 3.73 20.45
CA ASP A 536 -15.77 2.71 19.41
C ASP A 536 -14.78 1.63 19.89
N ARG A 537 -14.23 1.82 21.12
CA ARG A 537 -13.38 0.84 21.82
C ARG A 537 -14.18 -0.14 22.69
N ARG A 538 -15.51 -0.15 22.63
CA ARG A 538 -16.30 -1.17 23.33
C ARG A 538 -16.14 -2.52 22.64
N ILE A 539 -15.13 -3.24 23.13
CA ILE A 539 -14.98 -4.69 23.00
C ILE A 539 -16.15 -5.33 23.77
N PRO A 540 -16.95 -6.24 23.17
CA PRO A 540 -17.75 -7.17 23.95
C PRO A 540 -16.87 -8.16 24.71
#